data_AF-S9VYZ9-F1
#
_entry.id   AF-S9VYZ9-F1
#
_cell.length_a   1.000
_cell.length_b   1.000
_cell.length_c   1.000
_cell.angle_alpha   90.00
_cell.angle_beta   90.00
_cell.angle_gamma   90.00
#
_symmetry.space_group_name_H-M   'P 1'
#
loop_
_entity.id
_entity.type
_entity.pdbx_description
1 polymer ?
#
loop_
_entity_poly.entity_id
_entity_poly.type
_entity_poly.pdbx_seq_one_letter_code
_entity_poly.pdbx_strand_id
1 'polypeptide(L)'
;MNLQSGAYNRITLMPNPGNVAGGYKAAMHNPNVSEEAKQHSKDVLEHEDFSRSPTHPKNPGNVAGGYKAALHNPNVSEETKEHSKEVLEELE
;
A
#
# COMPACT_ATOMS: atom_id res chain seq x y z
N MET A 1 37.26 -0.87 17.70
CA MET A 1 36.97 -1.66 16.49
C MET A 1 35.53 -1.42 16.12
N ASN A 2 35.29 -0.61 15.08
CA ASN A 2 33.95 -0.33 14.56
C ASN A 2 33.49 -1.54 13.75
N LEU A 3 32.50 -2.27 14.26
CA LEU A 3 31.76 -3.26 13.50
C LEU A 3 30.47 -2.61 13.00
N GLN A 4 30.58 -2.09 11.79
CA GLN A 4 29.49 -1.66 10.94
C GLN A 4 28.83 -2.93 10.38
N SER A 5 27.86 -3.50 11.11
CA SER A 5 27.05 -4.61 10.59
C SER A 5 25.79 -4.05 9.93
N GLY A 6 25.66 -4.33 8.64
CA GLY A 6 24.66 -3.75 7.75
C GLY A 6 23.23 -4.12 8.12
N ALA A 7 22.47 -3.14 8.60
CA ALA A 7 21.02 -3.21 8.78
C ALA A 7 20.24 -2.75 7.52
N TYR A 8 20.90 -2.64 6.38
CA TYR A 8 20.25 -2.32 5.10
C TYR A 8 20.00 -3.62 4.36
N ASN A 9 18.78 -4.16 4.45
CA ASN A 9 18.09 -5.05 3.49
C ASN A 9 16.90 -5.83 4.12
N ARG A 10 16.15 -5.23 5.06
CA ARG A 10 14.91 -5.82 5.63
C ARG A 10 13.63 -5.09 5.24
N ILE A 11 13.71 -4.06 4.39
CA ILE A 11 12.57 -3.19 4.06
C ILE A 11 11.61 -3.83 3.03
N THR A 12 12.00 -4.92 2.35
CA THR A 12 11.23 -5.48 1.22
C THR A 12 10.57 -6.84 1.45
N LEU A 13 10.64 -7.44 2.65
CA LEU A 13 10.19 -8.82 2.89
C LEU A 13 8.92 -8.98 3.73
N MET A 14 8.31 -7.90 4.20
CA MET A 14 7.00 -7.99 4.84
C MET A 14 5.91 -7.83 3.78
N PRO A 15 5.07 -8.85 3.53
CA PRO A 15 3.94 -8.70 2.62
C PRO A 15 3.03 -7.59 3.13
N ASN A 16 2.49 -6.79 2.20
CA ASN A 16 1.55 -5.74 2.54
C ASN A 16 0.37 -6.38 3.32
N PRO A 17 0.01 -5.92 4.53
CA PRO A 17 -1.12 -6.38 5.31
C PRO A 17 -2.41 -6.45 4.50
N GLY A 18 -2.65 -5.52 3.57
CA GLY A 18 -3.78 -5.60 2.64
C GLY A 18 -3.74 -6.82 1.73
N ASN A 19 -2.56 -7.20 1.24
CA ASN A 19 -2.36 -8.41 0.44
C ASN A 19 -2.51 -9.68 1.30
N VAL A 20 -2.01 -9.64 2.54
CA VAL A 20 -2.14 -10.74 3.51
C VAL A 20 -3.62 -10.99 3.81
N ALA A 21 -4.38 -9.93 4.15
CA ALA A 21 -5.82 -10.01 4.35
C ALA A 21 -6.55 -10.51 3.09
N GLY A 22 -6.15 -10.04 1.91
CA GLY A 22 -6.66 -10.53 0.63
C GLY A 22 -6.45 -12.04 0.46
N GLY A 23 -5.27 -12.55 0.83
CA GLY A 23 -4.95 -13.97 0.82
C GLY A 23 -5.86 -14.80 1.75
N TYR A 24 -6.07 -14.35 2.98
CA TYR A 24 -6.98 -15.04 3.92
C TYR A 24 -8.44 -15.04 3.42
N LYS A 25 -8.90 -13.95 2.81
CA LYS A 25 -10.23 -13.90 2.17
C LYS A 25 -10.33 -14.87 1.00
N ALA A 26 -9.29 -14.96 0.17
CA ALA A 26 -9.25 -15.92 -0.93
C ALA A 26 -9.26 -17.36 -0.42
N ALA A 27 -8.53 -17.67 0.66
CA ALA A 27 -8.51 -18.99 1.28
C ALA A 27 -9.92 -19.42 1.77
N MET A 28 -10.73 -18.51 2.31
CA MET A 28 -12.11 -18.81 2.71
C MET A 28 -13.00 -19.28 1.57
N HIS A 29 -12.85 -18.69 0.38
CA HIS A 29 -13.70 -18.98 -0.77
C HIS A 29 -13.16 -20.11 -1.65
N ASN A 30 -11.93 -20.55 -1.42
CA ASN A 30 -11.30 -21.60 -2.22
C ASN A 30 -11.85 -22.98 -1.81
N PRO A 31 -12.50 -23.73 -2.73
CA PRO A 31 -13.04 -25.05 -2.43
C PRO A 31 -11.96 -26.12 -2.15
N ASN A 32 -10.71 -25.86 -2.54
CA ASN A 32 -9.57 -26.76 -2.29
C ASN A 32 -8.88 -26.53 -0.94
N VAL A 33 -9.35 -25.58 -0.14
CA VAL A 33 -8.82 -25.28 1.20
C VAL A 33 -9.67 -26.00 2.24
N SER A 34 -9.02 -26.59 3.25
CA SER A 34 -9.72 -27.32 4.31
C SER A 34 -10.53 -26.38 5.21
N GLU A 35 -11.56 -26.91 5.86
CA GLU A 35 -12.41 -26.11 6.75
C GLU A 35 -11.63 -25.56 7.95
N GLU A 36 -10.66 -26.30 8.48
CA GLU A 36 -9.78 -25.83 9.56
C GLU A 36 -8.95 -24.62 9.12
N ALA A 37 -8.42 -24.65 7.89
CA ALA A 37 -7.65 -23.54 7.34
C ALA A 37 -8.52 -22.31 7.05
N LYS A 38 -9.78 -22.50 6.64
CA LYS A 38 -10.75 -21.40 6.50
C LYS A 38 -11.10 -20.77 7.86
N GLN A 39 -11.31 -21.60 8.88
CA GLN A 39 -11.60 -21.13 10.23
C GLN A 39 -10.43 -20.35 10.83
N HIS A 40 -9.18 -20.81 10.62
CA HIS A 40 -8.00 -20.06 11.00
C HIS A 40 -7.89 -18.73 10.24
N SER A 41 -8.16 -18.73 8.93
CA SER A 41 -8.19 -17.49 8.13
C SER A 41 -9.21 -16.48 8.66
N LYS A 42 -10.34 -16.98 9.18
CA LYS A 42 -11.38 -16.15 9.82
C LYS A 42 -10.90 -15.53 11.11
N ASP A 43 -10.36 -16.36 11.98
CA ASP A 43 -9.83 -15.92 13.28
C ASP A 43 -8.77 -14.83 13.11
N VAL A 44 -7.84 -15.04 12.18
CA VAL A 44 -6.79 -14.06 11.85
C VAL A 44 -7.39 -12.76 11.30
N LEU A 45 -8.39 -12.82 10.42
CA LEU A 45 -9.06 -11.62 9.89
C LEU A 45 -9.86 -10.83 10.92
N GLU A 46 -10.33 -11.47 11.99
CA GLU A 46 -11.06 -10.82 13.09
C GLU A 46 -10.12 -10.20 14.13
N HIS A 47 -8.94 -10.77 14.37
CA HIS A 47 -8.04 -10.36 15.46
C HIS A 47 -6.86 -9.48 15.03
N GLU A 48 -6.40 -9.56 13.77
CA GLU A 48 -5.27 -8.77 13.28
C GLU A 48 -5.71 -7.46 12.62
N ASP A 49 -4.98 -6.36 12.89
CA ASP A 49 -5.22 -5.08 12.24
C ASP A 49 -4.52 -4.99 10.88
N PHE A 50 -5.25 -5.32 9.81
CA PHE A 50 -4.78 -5.17 8.43
C PHE A 50 -4.92 -3.75 7.87
N SER A 51 -5.51 -2.84 8.65
CA SER A 51 -5.72 -1.43 8.28
C SER A 51 -4.39 -0.67 8.15
N ARG A 52 -3.37 -1.13 8.89
CA ARG A 52 -2.04 -0.53 8.90
C ARG A 52 -1.27 -0.90 7.63
N SER A 53 -1.52 -0.16 6.55
CA SER A 53 -0.66 -0.24 5.37
C SER A 53 0.77 0.15 5.77
N PRO A 54 1.79 -0.68 5.49
CA PRO A 54 3.18 -0.30 5.68
C PRO A 54 3.36 0.97 4.86
N THR A 55 3.88 2.01 5.51
CA THR A 55 4.21 3.29 4.88
C THR A 55 5.34 3.05 3.89
N HIS A 56 5.00 2.46 2.74
CA HIS A 56 5.89 2.40 1.62
C HIS A 56 6.02 3.82 1.09
N PRO A 57 7.24 4.34 0.92
CA PRO A 57 7.42 5.61 0.26
C PRO A 57 6.73 5.52 -1.11
N LYS A 58 5.79 6.44 -1.35
CA LYS A 58 5.09 6.51 -2.64
C LYS A 58 6.16 6.74 -3.72
N ASN A 59 6.03 6.06 -4.85
CA ASN A 59 6.91 6.32 -5.98
C ASN A 59 6.69 7.78 -6.45
N PRO A 60 7.73 8.64 -6.46
CA PRO A 60 7.57 10.05 -6.81
C PRO A 60 7.00 10.25 -8.22
N GLY A 61 7.32 9.37 -9.17
CA GLY A 61 6.74 9.40 -10.52
C GLY A 61 5.24 9.12 -10.53
N ASN A 62 4.74 8.24 -9.67
CA ASN A 62 3.31 7.99 -9.53
C ASN A 62 2.58 9.17 -8.87
N VAL A 63 3.23 9.82 -7.90
CA VAL A 63 2.72 11.02 -7.24
C VAL A 63 2.61 12.15 -8.25
N ALA A 64 3.69 12.46 -8.97
CA ALA A 64 3.68 13.45 -10.05
C ALA A 64 2.67 13.10 -11.15
N GLY A 65 2.57 11.83 -11.55
CA GLY A 65 1.56 11.37 -12.51
C GLY A 65 0.13 11.64 -12.05
N GLY A 66 -0.16 11.44 -10.76
CA GLY A 66 -1.47 11.74 -10.16
C GLY A 66 -1.81 13.23 -10.20
N TYR A 67 -0.87 14.10 -9.84
CA TYR A 67 -1.06 15.55 -9.93
C TYR A 67 -1.21 16.03 -11.38
N LYS A 68 -0.43 15.48 -12.33
CA LYS A 68 -0.61 15.75 -13.76
C LYS A 68 -2.00 15.34 -14.24
N ALA A 69 -2.51 14.19 -13.80
CA ALA A 69 -3.87 13.76 -14.12
C ALA A 69 -4.93 14.72 -13.54
N ALA A 70 -4.73 15.23 -12.32
CA ALA A 70 -5.62 16.21 -11.71
C ALA A 70 -5.69 17.51 -12.56
N LEU A 71 -4.57 18.00 -13.10
CA LEU A 71 -4.56 19.20 -13.96
C LEU A 71 -5.43 19.07 -15.21
N HIS A 72 -5.52 17.88 -15.78
CA HIS A 72 -6.29 17.62 -17.01
C HIS A 72 -7.72 17.16 -16.73
N ASN A 73 -8.09 16.91 -15.48
CA ASN A 73 -9.42 16.43 -15.14
C ASN A 73 -10.43 17.60 -15.16
N PRO A 74 -11.45 17.59 -16.04
CA PRO A 74 -12.45 18.66 -16.08
C PRO A 74 -13.37 18.65 -14.85
N ASN A 75 -13.39 17.57 -14.06
CA ASN A 75 -14.25 17.43 -12.88
C ASN A 75 -13.59 17.90 -11.57
N VAL A 76 -12.33 18.36 -11.59
CA VAL A 76 -11.70 18.95 -10.40
C VAL A 76 -11.82 20.47 -10.43
N SER A 77 -11.82 21.08 -9.24
CA SER A 77 -11.86 22.54 -9.10
C SER A 77 -10.57 23.20 -9.59
N GLU A 78 -10.65 24.48 -9.96
CA GLU A 78 -9.46 25.26 -10.33
C GLU A 78 -8.45 25.35 -9.18
N GLU A 79 -8.91 25.50 -7.94
CA GLU A 79 -8.06 25.46 -6.73
C GLU A 79 -7.27 24.14 -6.64
N THR A 80 -7.91 23.00 -6.93
CA THR A 80 -7.24 21.69 -6.94
C THR A 80 -6.18 21.64 -8.03
N LYS A 81 -6.42 22.29 -9.17
CA LYS A 81 -5.44 22.37 -10.26
C LYS A 81 -4.27 23.27 -9.89
N GLU A 82 -4.50 24.44 -9.30
CA GLU A 82 -3.42 25.32 -8.82
C GLU A 82 -2.52 24.60 -7.82
N HIS A 83 -3.11 23.98 -6.78
CA HIS A 83 -2.35 23.20 -5.82
C HIS A 83 -1.57 22.05 -6.49
N SER A 84 -2.17 21.38 -7.48
CA SER A 84 -1.48 20.33 -8.24
C SER A 84 -0.29 20.85 -9.05
N LYS A 85 -0.31 22.10 -9.51
CA LYS A 85 0.84 22.74 -10.19
C LYS A 85 1.95 23.02 -9.20
N GLU A 86 1.64 23.65 -8.07
CA GLU A 86 2.62 23.97 -7.03
C GLU A 86 3.37 22.71 -6.57
N VAL A 87 2.61 21.64 -6.26
CA VAL A 87 3.22 20.37 -5.84
C VAL A 87 4.05 19.73 -6.94
N LEU A 88 3.69 19.91 -8.21
CA LEU A 88 4.52 19.41 -9.32
C LEU A 88 5.84 20.18 -9.45
N GLU A 89 5.82 21.50 -9.26
CA GLU A 89 7.04 22.33 -9.26
C GLU A 89 7.97 21.97 -8.10
N GLU A 90 7.42 21.60 -6.93
CA GLU A 90 8.21 21.12 -5.79
C GLU A 90 8.80 19.71 -5.98
N LEU A 91 8.24 18.92 -6.91
CA LEU A 91 8.66 17.54 -7.19
C LEU A 91 9.70 17.43 -8.33
N GLU A 92 9.89 18.48 -9.13
CA GLU A 92 10.89 18.56 -10.22
C GLU A 92 12.27 19.04 -9.73
#